data_AF-A0A2T4PZ54-F1
#
_entry.id   AF-A0A2T4PZ54-F1
#
_cell.length_a   1.000
_cell.length_b   1.000
_cell.length_c   1.000
_cell.angle_alpha   90.00
_cell.angle_beta   90.00
_cell.angle_gamma   90.00
#
_symmetry.space_group_name_H-M   'P 1'
#
loop_
_entity.id
_entity.type
_entity.pdbx_description
1 polymer ?
#
loop_
_entity_poly.entity_id
_entity_poly.type
_entity_poly.pdbx_seq_one_letter_code
_entity_poly.pdbx_strand_id
1 'polypeptide(L)'
;MSETNIRYLKDNDGDFYYPITHVDAIQGLDNDKWTPFKLNKPALMNTAFKDTDNGFDCAYKTLEVFNLEVKSIRLNASNISDGQLLVTLPDSFNLPLNPHSFYIRTPSNRNQAIITIRPDGTVYFYIKDSNWSNTDYIYGQYTWIE
;
A
#
# COMPACT_ATOMS: atom_id res chain seq x y z
N MET A 1 4.66 -31.04 10.56
CA MET A 1 3.80 -30.79 9.39
C MET A 1 2.42 -31.34 9.74
N SER A 2 1.39 -30.50 9.78
CA SER A 2 0.01 -30.97 9.93
C SER A 2 -0.46 -31.55 8.59
N GLU A 3 -1.04 -32.74 8.59
CA GLU A 3 -1.70 -33.30 7.41
C GLU A 3 -2.89 -32.43 7.02
N THR A 4 -2.83 -31.79 5.85
CA THR A 4 -4.00 -31.13 5.27
C THR A 4 -4.86 -32.20 4.61
N ASN A 5 -6.01 -32.50 5.22
CA ASN A 5 -6.95 -33.49 4.71
C ASN A 5 -7.75 -32.89 3.54
N ILE A 6 -7.27 -33.07 2.30
CA ILE A 6 -7.94 -32.57 1.10
C ILE A 6 -9.12 -33.48 0.77
N ARG A 7 -10.35 -32.99 0.97
CA ARG A 7 -11.57 -33.70 0.56
C ARG A 7 -11.92 -33.32 -0.88
N TYR A 8 -11.92 -34.30 -1.79
CA TYR A 8 -12.45 -34.12 -3.14
C TYR A 8 -13.98 -34.16 -3.09
N LEU A 9 -14.62 -33.08 -3.55
CA LEU A 9 -16.08 -33.03 -3.69
C LEU A 9 -16.46 -33.68 -5.01
N LYS A 10 -17.05 -34.87 -4.93
CA LYS A 10 -17.62 -35.62 -6.06
C LYS A 10 -19.11 -35.77 -5.87
N ASP A 11 -19.87 -35.75 -6.96
CA ASP A 11 -21.29 -36.09 -6.92
C ASP A 11 -21.52 -37.60 -6.82
N ASN A 12 -22.79 -38.02 -6.87
CA ASN A 12 -23.17 -39.44 -6.78
C ASN A 12 -22.70 -40.27 -7.98
N ASP A 13 -22.40 -39.62 -9.11
CA ASP A 13 -21.94 -40.26 -10.34
C ASP A 13 -20.39 -40.28 -10.43
N GLY A 14 -19.72 -39.65 -9.45
CA GLY A 14 -18.27 -39.62 -9.32
C GLY A 14 -17.60 -38.46 -10.05
N ASP A 15 -18.39 -37.56 -10.65
CA ASP A 15 -17.92 -36.36 -11.32
C ASP A 15 -17.50 -35.28 -10.31
N PHE A 16 -16.55 -34.44 -10.71
CA PHE A 16 -16.07 -33.37 -9.84
C PHE A 16 -17.13 -32.27 -9.69
N TYR A 17 -17.53 -32.01 -8.45
CA TYR A 17 -18.40 -30.90 -8.10
C TYR A 17 -17.57 -29.75 -7.51
N TYR A 18 -17.63 -28.58 -8.15
CA TYR A 18 -17.00 -27.37 -7.64
C TYR A 18 -17.99 -26.60 -6.78
N PRO A 19 -17.82 -26.55 -5.44
CA PRO A 19 -18.73 -25.82 -4.58
C PRO A 19 -18.65 -24.33 -4.89
N ILE A 20 -19.81 -23.69 -5.03
CA ILE A 20 -19.89 -22.24 -4.91
C ILE A 20 -19.74 -21.92 -3.43
N THR A 21 -18.66 -21.22 -3.07
CA THR A 21 -18.43 -20.79 -1.68
C THR A 21 -19.04 -19.42 -1.44
N HIS A 22 -19.62 -19.21 -0.26
CA HIS A 22 -20.06 -17.88 0.17
C HIS A 22 -18.84 -17.06 0.62
N VAL A 23 -18.87 -15.74 0.44
CA VAL A 23 -17.75 -14.87 0.87
C VAL A 23 -17.46 -15.01 2.38
N ASP A 24 -18.49 -15.19 3.19
CA ASP A 24 -18.36 -15.38 4.65
C ASP A 24 -17.69 -16.72 5.03
N ALA A 25 -17.56 -17.65 4.09
CA ALA A 25 -16.82 -18.89 4.30
C ALA A 25 -15.31 -18.72 4.05
N ILE A 26 -14.86 -17.55 3.58
CA ILE A 26 -13.45 -17.22 3.43
C ILE A 26 -12.92 -16.67 4.77
N GLN A 27 -12.12 -17.47 5.47
CA GLN A 27 -11.44 -17.05 6.70
C GLN A 27 -10.08 -16.43 6.39
N GLY A 28 -9.63 -15.46 7.20
CA GLY A 28 -8.31 -14.84 7.08
C GLY A 28 -8.26 -13.51 6.31
N LEU A 29 -9.39 -13.03 5.80
CA LEU A 29 -9.52 -11.69 5.19
C LEU A 29 -9.68 -10.56 6.23
N ASP A 30 -9.85 -10.91 7.51
CA ASP A 30 -10.12 -10.01 8.63
C ASP A 30 -8.91 -9.09 8.97
N ASN A 31 -7.76 -9.34 8.37
CA ASN A 31 -6.53 -8.54 8.52
C ASN A 31 -6.58 -7.20 7.74
N ASP A 32 -7.71 -6.48 7.78
CA ASP A 32 -7.89 -5.17 7.14
C ASP A 32 -7.21 -4.01 7.87
N LYS A 33 -6.20 -4.31 8.70
CA LYS A 33 -5.56 -3.31 9.53
C LYS A 33 -4.39 -2.67 8.79
N TRP A 34 -4.48 -1.36 8.67
CA TRP A 34 -3.36 -0.53 8.26
C TRP A 34 -2.34 -0.41 9.39
N THR A 35 -1.08 -0.66 9.09
CA THR A 35 0.05 -0.50 10.02
C THR A 35 0.66 0.88 9.80
N PRO A 36 0.57 1.82 10.77
CA PRO A 36 1.14 3.15 10.64
C PRO A 36 2.66 3.13 10.57
N PHE A 37 3.25 4.07 9.83
CA PHE A 37 4.70 4.30 9.82
C PHE A 37 5.03 5.79 9.95
N LYS A 38 6.29 6.09 10.25
CA LYS A 38 6.80 7.45 10.38
C LYS A 38 7.65 7.83 9.17
N LEU A 39 7.59 9.09 8.78
CA LEU A 39 8.47 9.66 7.76
C LEU A 39 9.78 10.14 8.39
N ASN A 40 10.84 10.08 7.61
CA ASN A 40 12.14 10.67 7.93
C ASN A 40 12.02 12.20 8.00
N LYS A 41 12.66 12.80 9.02
CA LYS A 41 12.76 14.26 9.10
C LYS A 41 13.55 14.80 7.89
N PRO A 42 13.18 15.97 7.33
CA PRO A 42 12.27 16.97 7.89
C PRO A 42 10.79 16.80 7.52
N ALA A 43 10.39 15.73 6.82
CA ALA A 43 9.02 15.55 6.37
C ALA A 43 8.01 15.60 7.53
N LEU A 44 6.86 16.22 7.26
CA LEU A 44 5.70 16.23 8.14
C LEU A 44 4.69 15.21 7.63
N MET A 45 4.11 14.43 8.54
CA MET A 45 3.16 13.37 8.22
C MET A 45 1.73 13.84 8.44
N ASN A 46 0.81 13.26 7.67
CA ASN A 46 -0.64 13.38 7.86
C ASN A 46 -1.06 14.86 7.86
N THR A 47 -0.68 15.61 6.83
CA THR A 47 -0.87 17.07 6.78
C THR A 47 -1.99 17.50 5.85
N ALA A 48 -2.32 16.69 4.84
CA ALA A 48 -3.40 16.97 3.90
C ALA A 48 -4.73 16.36 4.36
N PHE A 49 -5.82 17.09 4.19
CA PHE A 49 -7.21 16.62 4.35
C PHE A 49 -7.59 16.12 5.75
N LYS A 50 -6.83 16.48 6.80
CA LYS A 50 -7.06 15.96 8.15
C LYS A 50 -8.22 16.60 8.91
N ASP A 51 -8.58 17.84 8.56
CA ASP A 51 -9.55 18.60 9.36
C ASP A 51 -10.99 18.13 9.13
N THR A 52 -11.52 18.30 7.90
CA THR A 52 -12.93 17.99 7.57
C THR A 52 -13.12 16.73 6.75
N ASP A 53 -12.10 16.34 5.99
CA ASP A 53 -12.27 15.38 4.89
C ASP A 53 -11.83 13.96 5.27
N ASN A 54 -11.51 13.74 6.55
CA ASN A 54 -11.06 12.46 7.11
C ASN A 54 -9.92 11.81 6.29
N GLY A 55 -8.95 12.63 5.90
CA GLY A 55 -7.79 12.21 5.13
C GLY A 55 -7.03 11.08 5.84
N PHE A 56 -6.69 10.03 5.10
CA PHE A 56 -5.91 8.93 5.65
C PHE A 56 -4.51 9.34 6.15
N ASP A 57 -3.98 8.55 7.07
CA ASP A 57 -2.63 8.64 7.59
C ASP A 57 -1.64 7.78 6.78
N CYS A 58 -0.35 8.10 6.89
CA CYS A 58 0.73 7.24 6.40
C CYS A 58 0.69 5.87 7.07
N ALA A 59 0.42 4.85 6.27
CA ALA A 59 0.35 3.47 6.72
C ALA A 59 0.55 2.51 5.55
N TYR A 60 0.93 1.27 5.85
CA TYR A 60 1.00 0.19 4.86
C TYR A 60 0.10 -0.96 5.28
N LYS A 61 -0.21 -1.83 4.33
CA LYS A 61 -0.95 -3.07 4.58
C LYS A 61 -0.50 -4.14 3.59
N THR A 62 -0.46 -5.38 4.07
CA THR A 62 -0.20 -6.57 3.27
C THR A 62 -1.31 -7.58 3.53
N LEU A 63 -1.83 -8.18 2.46
CA LEU A 63 -2.90 -9.17 2.51
C LEU A 63 -2.55 -10.32 1.57
N GLU A 64 -2.61 -11.54 2.06
CA GLU A 64 -2.48 -12.74 1.22
C GLU A 64 -3.87 -13.27 0.86
N VAL A 65 -4.15 -13.39 -0.45
CA VAL A 65 -5.43 -13.91 -0.96
C VAL A 65 -5.16 -14.94 -2.04
N PHE A 66 -5.53 -16.20 -1.81
CA PHE A 66 -5.36 -17.28 -2.79
C PHE A 66 -3.94 -17.36 -3.38
N ASN A 67 -2.92 -17.24 -2.52
CA ASN A 67 -1.49 -17.19 -2.87
C ASN A 67 -1.04 -15.96 -3.68
N LEU A 68 -1.90 -14.94 -3.81
CA LEU A 68 -1.51 -13.62 -4.32
C LEU A 68 -1.16 -12.72 -3.16
N GLU A 69 -0.04 -12.02 -3.27
CA GLU A 69 0.34 -11.05 -2.26
C GLU A 69 -0.12 -9.65 -2.67
N VAL A 70 -1.11 -9.12 -1.95
CA VAL A 70 -1.64 -7.78 -2.18
C VAL A 70 -0.99 -6.81 -1.19
N LYS A 71 -0.18 -5.89 -1.71
CA LYS A 71 0.52 -4.88 -0.93
C LYS A 71 -0.12 -3.52 -1.16
N SER A 72 -0.20 -2.71 -0.12
CA SER A 72 -0.76 -1.36 -0.21
C SER A 72 0.01 -0.37 0.66
N ILE A 73 0.13 0.86 0.18
CA ILE A 73 0.72 1.99 0.93
C ILE A 73 -0.17 3.23 0.83
N ARG A 74 -0.20 4.00 1.91
CA ARG A 74 -0.77 5.33 2.00
C ARG A 74 0.34 6.32 2.34
N LEU A 75 0.39 7.43 1.60
CA LEU A 75 1.33 8.53 1.82
C LEU A 75 0.54 9.84 1.93
N ASN A 76 0.70 10.53 3.04
CA ASN A 76 0.16 11.86 3.30
C ASN A 76 1.28 12.69 3.96
N ALA A 77 1.88 13.60 3.21
CA ALA A 77 3.08 14.30 3.67
C ALA A 77 3.19 15.72 3.15
N SER A 78 3.89 16.59 3.88
CA SER A 78 4.37 17.90 3.42
C SER A 78 5.78 18.17 3.95
N ASN A 79 6.35 19.33 3.63
CA ASN A 79 7.75 19.68 3.95
C ASN A 79 8.74 18.67 3.38
N ILE A 80 8.57 18.37 2.09
CA ILE A 80 9.39 17.42 1.34
C ILE A 80 10.02 18.08 0.12
N SER A 81 11.15 17.58 -0.35
CA SER A 81 11.87 18.11 -1.53
C SER A 81 12.20 17.02 -2.55
N ASP A 82 12.44 17.42 -3.80
CA ASP A 82 12.83 16.50 -4.87
C ASP A 82 14.03 15.62 -4.47
N GLY A 83 13.96 14.33 -4.79
CA GLY A 83 14.99 13.33 -4.46
C GLY A 83 15.03 12.88 -3.00
N GLN A 84 14.11 13.33 -2.14
CA GLN A 84 14.12 12.99 -0.72
C GLN A 84 13.73 11.52 -0.46
N LEU A 85 14.50 10.86 0.41
CA LEU A 85 14.10 9.60 1.05
C LEU A 85 13.04 9.90 2.11
N LEU A 86 11.79 9.48 1.85
CA LEU A 86 10.66 9.71 2.73
C LEU A 86 10.64 8.76 3.92
N VAL A 87 10.91 7.48 3.70
CA VAL A 87 10.89 6.43 4.72
C VAL A 87 11.65 5.20 4.23
N THR A 88 12.16 4.39 5.15
CA THR A 88 12.53 3.00 4.89
C THR A 88 11.51 2.12 5.60
N LEU A 89 10.70 1.40 4.84
CA LEU A 89 9.68 0.50 5.37
C LEU A 89 10.32 -0.72 6.04
N PRO A 90 9.73 -1.26 7.12
CA PRO A 90 10.28 -2.41 7.80
C PRO A 90 10.05 -3.70 7.00
N ASP A 91 10.88 -4.72 7.24
CA ASP A 91 10.73 -6.06 6.62
C ASP A 91 9.36 -6.70 6.91
N SER A 92 8.70 -6.31 8.00
CA SER A 92 7.33 -6.74 8.33
C SER A 92 6.26 -6.25 7.35
N PHE A 93 6.59 -5.36 6.41
CA PHE A 93 5.74 -5.01 5.28
C PHE A 93 5.73 -6.09 4.20
N ASN A 94 6.65 -7.06 4.25
CA ASN A 94 7.00 -7.93 3.13
C ASN A 94 7.37 -7.09 1.90
N LEU A 95 8.62 -6.60 1.91
CA LEU A 95 9.13 -5.63 0.94
C LEU A 95 8.86 -6.06 -0.52
N PRO A 96 8.66 -5.09 -1.43
CA PRO A 96 8.36 -5.43 -2.81
C PRO A 96 9.54 -6.14 -3.48
N LEU A 97 9.26 -7.09 -4.38
CA LEU A 97 10.29 -7.81 -5.14
C LEU A 97 10.94 -6.94 -6.22
N ASN A 98 10.19 -5.96 -6.74
CA ASN A 98 10.64 -5.05 -7.79
C ASN A 98 10.38 -3.58 -7.39
N PRO A 99 11.09 -2.61 -8.00
CA PRO A 99 10.74 -1.21 -7.83
C PRO A 99 9.33 -0.92 -8.39
N HIS A 100 8.50 -0.21 -7.61
CA HIS A 100 7.19 0.27 -8.05
C HIS A 100 7.17 1.80 -8.00
N SER A 101 6.76 2.43 -9.11
CA SER A 101 6.66 3.89 -9.23
C SER A 101 5.24 4.31 -9.57
N PHE A 102 4.75 5.33 -8.87
CA PHE A 102 3.38 5.82 -9.04
C PHE A 102 3.36 7.34 -9.12
N TYR A 103 2.50 7.89 -9.98
CA TYR A 103 2.14 9.30 -9.90
C TYR A 103 1.36 9.57 -8.63
N ILE A 104 1.74 10.62 -7.89
CA ILE A 104 1.06 11.05 -6.68
C ILE A 104 0.43 12.43 -6.82
N ARG A 105 -0.77 12.57 -6.24
CA ARG A 105 -1.47 13.85 -6.18
C ARG A 105 -0.64 14.85 -5.36
N THR A 106 -0.59 16.04 -5.92
CA THR A 106 -0.07 17.28 -5.33
C THR A 106 -1.22 18.30 -5.24
N PRO A 107 -1.03 19.51 -4.66
CA PRO A 107 -2.03 20.57 -4.74
C PRO A 107 -2.43 20.89 -6.18
N SER A 108 -3.65 21.38 -6.39
CA SER A 108 -4.21 21.60 -7.74
C SER A 108 -3.44 22.60 -8.61
N ASN A 109 -2.62 23.46 -7.98
CA ASN A 109 -1.77 24.44 -8.63
C ASN A 109 -0.31 23.95 -8.81
N ARG A 110 -0.05 22.65 -8.65
CA ARG A 110 1.27 22.01 -8.80
C ARG A 110 1.28 20.96 -9.90
N ASN A 111 2.46 20.68 -10.42
CA ASN A 111 2.65 19.52 -11.30
C ASN A 111 2.51 18.21 -10.52
N GLN A 112 2.21 17.12 -11.23
CA GLN A 112 2.21 15.79 -10.65
C GLN A 112 3.62 15.40 -10.19
N ALA A 113 3.70 14.68 -9.06
CA ALA A 113 4.93 14.10 -8.56
C ALA A 113 4.94 12.58 -8.75
N ILE A 114 6.09 11.95 -8.50
CA ILE A 114 6.27 10.51 -8.51
C ILE A 114 6.78 10.06 -7.14
N ILE A 115 6.28 8.93 -6.65
CA ILE A 115 6.90 8.17 -5.57
C ILE A 115 7.41 6.85 -6.10
N THR A 116 8.56 6.40 -5.60
CA THR A 116 9.14 5.12 -5.96
C THR A 116 9.47 4.34 -4.70
N ILE A 117 8.92 3.13 -4.60
CA ILE A 117 9.23 2.16 -3.55
C ILE A 117 10.23 1.16 -4.14
N ARG A 118 11.30 0.87 -3.43
CA ARG A 118 12.34 -0.07 -3.86
C ARG A 118 12.33 -1.35 -3.03
N PRO A 119 12.96 -2.44 -3.52
CA PRO A 119 13.03 -3.71 -2.79
C PRO A 119 13.73 -3.67 -1.43
N ASP A 120 14.56 -2.66 -1.19
CA ASP A 120 15.20 -2.41 0.11
C ASP A 120 14.28 -1.64 1.10
N GLY A 121 13.00 -1.47 0.75
CA GLY A 121 12.01 -0.76 1.54
C GLY A 121 12.12 0.76 1.47
N THR A 122 13.09 1.31 0.73
CA THR A 122 13.22 2.78 0.59
C THR A 122 12.11 3.35 -0.28
N VAL A 123 11.53 4.46 0.18
CA VAL A 123 10.52 5.23 -0.55
C VAL A 123 11.06 6.61 -0.87
N TYR A 124 11.23 6.91 -2.15
CA TYR A 124 11.72 8.21 -2.63
C TYR A 124 10.61 9.03 -3.26
N PHE A 125 10.72 10.35 -3.10
CA PHE A 125 9.84 11.34 -3.73
C PHE A 125 10.59 12.11 -4.82
N TYR A 126 9.93 12.31 -5.96
CA TYR A 126 10.45 13.04 -7.11
C TYR A 126 9.43 14.04 -7.63
N ILE A 127 9.86 15.27 -7.90
CA ILE A 127 9.01 16.32 -8.46
C ILE A 127 9.80 17.20 -9.42
N LYS A 128 9.17 17.54 -10.55
CA LYS A 128 9.67 18.53 -11.51
C LYS A 128 8.71 19.71 -11.58
N ASP A 129 8.75 20.54 -10.55
CA ASP A 129 7.97 21.78 -10.41
C ASP A 129 8.85 22.86 -9.79
N SER A 130 9.17 23.91 -10.55
CA SER A 130 10.02 25.00 -10.07
C SER A 130 9.36 25.86 -8.99
N ASN A 131 8.04 25.77 -8.83
CA ASN A 131 7.30 26.55 -7.86
C ASN A 131 7.04 25.76 -6.56
N TRP A 132 7.46 24.50 -6.47
CA TRP A 132 7.28 23.64 -5.28
C TRP A 132 7.86 24.31 -4.02
N SER A 133 7.13 24.23 -2.92
CA SER A 133 7.52 24.78 -1.62
C SER A 133 7.27 23.78 -0.49
N ASN A 134 7.84 24.07 0.67
CA ASN A 134 7.73 23.22 1.86
C ASN A 134 6.30 23.12 2.42
N THR A 135 5.38 23.99 1.99
CA THR A 135 3.96 23.92 2.37
C THR A 135 3.14 23.03 1.45
N ASP A 136 3.67 22.66 0.28
CA ASP A 136 2.99 21.74 -0.63
C ASP A 136 2.95 20.32 -0.04
N TYR A 137 1.92 19.57 -0.44
CA TYR A 137 1.67 18.23 0.08
C TYR A 137 1.67 17.17 -1.01
N ILE A 138 1.82 15.92 -0.60
CA ILE A 138 1.48 14.74 -1.39
C ILE A 138 0.39 13.94 -0.68
N TYR A 139 -0.47 13.32 -1.46
CA TYR A 139 -1.57 12.51 -0.93
C TYR A 139 -1.89 11.37 -1.89
N GLY A 140 -1.65 10.11 -1.51
CA GLY A 140 -1.95 8.98 -2.40
C GLY A 140 -2.00 7.64 -1.69
N GLN A 141 -2.82 6.74 -2.25
CA GLN A 141 -2.89 5.33 -1.87
C GLN A 141 -2.63 4.49 -3.11
N TYR A 142 -1.75 3.49 -3.00
CA TYR A 142 -1.45 2.56 -4.08
C TYR A 142 -1.55 1.14 -3.57
N THR A 143 -2.00 0.26 -4.46
CA THR A 143 -2.11 -1.17 -4.23
C THR A 143 -1.49 -1.87 -5.43
N TRP A 144 -0.68 -2.88 -5.17
CA TRP A 144 -0.08 -3.73 -6.20
C TRP A 144 -0.09 -5.19 -5.75
N ILE A 145 0.12 -6.08 -6.71
CA ILE A 145 0.11 -7.52 -6.52
C ILE A 145 1.49 -8.03 -6.90
N GLU A 146 2.05 -8.91 -6.07
CA GLU A 146 3.24 -9.70 -6.35
C GLU A 146 2.99 -11.20 -6.20
#